data_AF-A0A1G2XYY5-F1
#
_entry.id   AF-A0A1G2XYY5-F1
#
_cell.length_a   1.000
_cell.length_b   1.000
_cell.length_c   1.000
_cell.angle_alpha   90.00
_cell.angle_beta   90.00
_cell.angle_gamma   90.00
#
_symmetry.space_group_name_H-M   'P 1'
#
loop_
_entity.id
_entity.type
_entity.pdbx_description
1 polymer ?
#
loop_
_entity_poly.entity_id
_entity_poly.type
_entity_poly.pdbx_seq_one_letter_code
_entity_poly.pdbx_strand_id
1 'polypeptide(L)'
;MSSQPSKQPKEIIEAIIKNLDEKVLKKSIDDPVDKAALNFKHDYEKILNHLQIQELLSNFVSLVYKDGLKSNIAQEDFLPFTIFLLDRYYQGNFSNGFIAAILDAANGNEDDLKIIFHRIAEIIKTTEREKYINGIFTARIDISDWHFRCRIAEYLLTKYKSCLTPAILNCPPQQLVDEIPSLLSIIISNTSTLQQIVDSL
;
A
#
# COMPACT_ATOMS: atom_id res chain seq x y z
N MET A 1 -7.88 31.55 -21.54
CA MET A 1 -7.09 30.31 -21.66
C MET A 1 -5.85 30.49 -20.80
N SER A 2 -5.85 29.99 -19.57
CA SER A 2 -4.69 30.13 -18.67
C SER A 2 -3.67 29.06 -18.99
N SER A 3 -2.52 29.49 -19.50
CA SER A 3 -1.32 28.69 -19.71
C SER A 3 -0.82 28.20 -18.34
N GLN A 4 -1.09 26.94 -17.99
CA GLN A 4 -0.34 26.31 -16.90
C GLN A 4 1.13 26.24 -17.34
N PRO A 5 2.09 26.60 -16.48
CA PRO A 5 3.51 26.41 -16.79
C PRO A 5 3.72 24.94 -17.11
N SER A 6 4.44 24.65 -18.19
CA SER A 6 4.70 23.27 -18.62
C SER A 6 5.46 22.55 -17.50
N LYS A 7 4.75 21.75 -16.71
CA LYS A 7 5.38 20.96 -15.65
C LYS A 7 6.45 20.09 -16.30
N GLN A 8 7.71 20.22 -15.89
CA GLN A 8 8.76 19.43 -16.52
C GLN A 8 8.67 17.98 -16.02
N PRO A 9 8.87 16.96 -16.89
CA PRO A 9 8.87 15.56 -16.48
C PRO A 9 9.76 15.29 -15.27
N LYS A 10 10.95 15.92 -15.24
CA LYS A 10 11.89 15.87 -14.11
C LYS A 10 11.24 16.23 -12.78
N GLU A 11 10.57 17.38 -12.69
CA GLU A 11 10.01 17.90 -11.44
C GLU A 11 8.90 16.98 -10.91
N ILE A 12 8.06 16.46 -11.81
CA ILE A 12 7.01 15.50 -11.44
C ILE A 12 7.64 14.19 -10.96
N ILE A 13 8.62 13.65 -11.68
CA ILE A 13 9.27 12.40 -11.29
C ILE A 13 10.02 12.52 -9.95
N GLU A 14 10.80 13.58 -9.75
CA GLU A 14 11.49 13.82 -8.48
C GLU A 14 10.50 13.99 -7.32
N ALA A 15 9.37 14.66 -7.57
CA ALA A 15 8.30 14.77 -6.58
C ALA A 15 7.64 13.41 -6.29
N ILE A 16 7.41 12.56 -7.30
CA ILE A 16 6.87 11.20 -7.10
C ILE A 16 7.85 10.39 -6.25
N ILE A 17 9.11 10.28 -6.66
CA ILE A 17 10.14 9.51 -5.95
C ILE A 17 10.23 9.95 -4.50
N LYS A 18 10.27 11.26 -4.23
CA LYS A 18 10.32 11.79 -2.86
C LYS A 18 9.10 11.40 -2.02
N ASN A 19 7.90 11.37 -2.61
CA ASN A 19 6.68 10.99 -1.88
C ASN A 19 6.52 9.48 -1.71
N LEU A 20 7.20 8.69 -2.54
CA LEU A 20 7.22 7.23 -2.48
C LEU A 20 8.46 6.66 -1.76
N ASP A 21 9.27 7.53 -1.15
CA ASP A 21 10.39 7.12 -0.31
C ASP A 21 9.90 6.25 0.85
N GLU A 22 10.63 5.18 1.16
CA GLU A 22 10.23 4.20 2.17
C GLU A 22 10.04 4.85 3.55
N LYS A 23 10.85 5.84 3.91
CA LYS A 23 10.72 6.54 5.20
C LYS A 23 9.44 7.37 5.25
N VAL A 24 9.00 7.90 4.10
CA VAL A 24 7.72 8.62 3.98
C VAL A 24 6.56 7.64 4.12
N LEU A 25 6.56 6.56 3.34
CA LEU A 25 5.50 5.54 3.39
C LEU A 25 5.37 4.97 4.81
N LYS A 26 6.48 4.54 5.40
CA LYS A 26 6.51 4.01 6.76
C LYS A 26 5.94 4.98 7.79
N LYS A 27 6.37 6.24 7.76
CA LYS A 27 5.89 7.27 8.71
C LYS A 27 4.41 7.62 8.51
N SER A 28 3.92 7.55 7.28
CA SER A 28 2.56 7.95 6.91
C SER A 28 1.51 6.85 7.08
N ILE A 29 1.91 5.57 6.95
CA ILE A 29 0.99 4.43 6.89
C ILE A 29 1.40 3.36 7.89
N ASP A 30 2.62 2.83 7.79
CA ASP A 30 3.01 1.63 8.55
C ASP A 30 3.09 1.91 10.06
N ASP A 31 3.86 2.93 10.47
CA ASP A 31 4.05 3.27 11.88
C ASP A 31 2.71 3.60 12.58
N PRO A 32 1.79 4.38 11.97
CA PRO A 32 0.47 4.59 12.56
C PRO A 32 -0.39 3.32 12.67
N VAL A 33 -0.36 2.44 11.65
CA VAL A 33 -1.10 1.17 11.69
C VAL A 33 -0.54 0.26 12.78
N ASP A 34 0.78 0.08 12.83
CA ASP A 34 1.44 -0.75 13.84
C ASP A 34 1.16 -0.22 15.25
N LYS A 35 1.20 1.10 15.44
CA LYS A 35 0.86 1.73 16.72
C LYS A 35 -0.59 1.48 17.12
N ALA A 36 -1.55 1.58 16.18
CA ALA A 36 -2.95 1.31 16.46
C ALA A 36 -3.18 -0.16 16.80
N ALA A 37 -2.56 -1.07 16.03
CA ALA A 37 -2.65 -2.52 16.27
C ALA A 37 -2.10 -2.91 17.64
N LEU A 38 -0.95 -2.35 18.06
CA LEU A 38 -0.36 -2.59 19.38
C LEU A 38 -1.24 -2.09 20.55
N ASN A 39 -2.07 -1.07 20.32
CA ASN A 39 -2.97 -0.53 21.33
C ASN A 39 -4.32 -1.27 21.39
N PHE A 40 -4.57 -2.22 20.48
CA PHE A 40 -5.79 -3.01 20.51
C PHE A 40 -5.77 -3.96 21.70
N LYS A 41 -6.78 -3.82 22.58
CA LYS A 41 -6.92 -4.65 23.77
C LYS A 41 -8.10 -5.60 23.59
N HIS A 42 -7.85 -6.88 23.82
CA HIS A 42 -8.87 -7.91 23.88
C HIS A 42 -8.60 -8.86 25.04
N ASP A 43 -9.68 -9.41 25.59
CA ASP A 43 -9.62 -10.45 26.61
C ASP A 43 -9.60 -11.82 25.93
N TYR A 44 -8.40 -12.41 25.84
CA TYR A 44 -8.15 -13.65 25.12
C TYR A 44 -8.58 -14.92 25.87
N GLU A 45 -9.02 -14.80 27.14
CA GLU A 45 -9.40 -15.96 27.96
C GLU A 45 -10.82 -16.47 27.67
N LYS A 46 -11.59 -15.75 26.85
CA LYS A 46 -12.99 -16.07 26.57
C LYS A 46 -13.13 -16.87 25.28
N ILE A 47 -13.81 -18.02 25.36
CA ILE A 47 -14.29 -18.74 24.16
C ILE A 47 -15.25 -17.83 23.41
N LEU A 48 -14.89 -17.47 22.18
CA LEU A 48 -15.69 -16.63 21.32
C LEU A 48 -16.55 -17.47 20.39
N ASN A 49 -17.84 -17.12 20.29
CA ASN A 49 -18.67 -17.61 19.21
C ASN A 49 -18.40 -16.84 17.91
N HIS A 50 -18.95 -17.34 16.80
CA HIS A 50 -18.79 -16.74 15.49
C HIS A 50 -19.09 -15.22 15.45
N LEU A 51 -20.22 -14.78 16.01
CA LEU A 51 -20.61 -13.37 16.02
C LEU A 51 -19.61 -12.51 16.80
N GLN A 52 -19.12 -13.01 17.93
CA GLN A 52 -18.12 -12.31 18.75
C GLN A 52 -16.79 -12.17 18.01
N ILE A 53 -16.38 -13.17 17.23
CA ILE A 53 -15.18 -13.08 16.37
C ILE A 53 -15.40 -12.02 15.30
N GLN A 54 -16.57 -11.98 14.65
CA GLN A 54 -16.86 -10.97 13.63
C GLN A 54 -16.79 -9.54 14.18
N GLU A 55 -17.41 -9.31 15.33
CA GLU A 55 -17.35 -8.04 16.05
C GLU A 55 -15.90 -7.70 16.42
N LEU A 56 -15.13 -8.68 16.88
CA LEU A 56 -13.74 -8.49 17.27
C LEU A 56 -12.86 -8.04 16.10
N LEU A 57 -12.95 -8.74 14.96
CA LEU A 57 -12.22 -8.39 13.74
C LEU A 57 -12.67 -7.01 13.21
N SER A 58 -13.97 -6.73 13.23
CA SER A 58 -14.52 -5.44 12.80
C SER A 58 -14.03 -4.28 13.69
N ASN A 59 -13.99 -4.49 15.01
CA ASN A 59 -13.49 -3.51 15.96
C ASN A 59 -11.98 -3.26 15.78
N PHE A 60 -11.20 -4.31 15.50
CA PHE A 60 -9.78 -4.17 15.19
C PHE A 60 -9.57 -3.33 13.93
N VAL A 61 -10.26 -3.64 12.83
CA VAL A 61 -10.16 -2.88 11.59
C VAL A 61 -10.60 -1.43 11.81
N SER A 62 -11.72 -1.21 12.50
CA SER A 62 -12.23 0.13 12.86
C SER A 62 -11.19 0.94 13.64
N LEU A 63 -10.54 0.36 14.65
CA LEU A 63 -9.49 1.03 15.42
C LEU A 63 -8.33 1.44 14.51
N VAL A 64 -7.83 0.53 13.68
CA VAL A 64 -6.68 0.81 12.80
C VAL A 64 -6.99 1.94 11.83
N TYR A 65 -8.18 1.95 11.22
CA TYR A 65 -8.55 3.01 10.28
C TYR A 65 -8.84 4.35 10.95
N LYS A 66 -9.49 4.37 12.11
CA LYS A 66 -9.83 5.61 12.83
C LYS A 66 -8.62 6.22 13.53
N ASP A 67 -7.86 5.41 14.24
CA ASP A 67 -6.81 5.91 15.14
C ASP A 67 -5.43 5.89 14.48
N GLY A 68 -5.15 4.86 13.67
CA GLY A 68 -3.91 4.75 12.91
C GLY A 68 -3.94 5.69 11.71
N LEU A 69 -4.88 5.47 10.79
CA LEU A 69 -4.91 6.15 9.50
C LEU A 69 -5.69 7.48 9.52
N LYS A 70 -6.41 7.79 10.61
CA LYS A 70 -7.27 8.98 10.72
C LYS A 70 -8.24 9.10 9.55
N SER A 71 -8.73 7.96 9.09
CA SER A 71 -9.58 7.89 7.92
C SER A 71 -10.98 8.39 8.26
N ASN A 72 -11.48 9.36 7.49
CA ASN A 72 -12.84 9.88 7.61
C ASN A 72 -13.86 8.95 6.95
N ILE A 73 -13.70 7.64 7.10
CA ILE A 73 -14.69 6.67 6.62
C ILE A 73 -15.95 6.89 7.45
N ALA A 74 -16.96 7.46 6.81
CA ALA A 74 -18.30 7.66 7.37
C ALA A 74 -19.06 6.32 7.42
N GLN A 75 -18.49 5.32 8.09
CA GLN A 75 -19.15 4.06 8.36
C GLN A 75 -19.46 3.96 9.84
N GLU A 76 -20.76 3.89 10.13
CA GLU A 76 -21.28 3.52 11.45
C GLU A 76 -21.00 2.04 11.75
N ASP A 77 -20.94 1.20 10.71
CA ASP A 77 -20.62 -0.23 10.79
C ASP A 77 -19.42 -0.60 9.88
N PHE A 78 -18.35 -1.09 10.50
CA PHE A 78 -17.12 -1.54 9.83
C PHE A 78 -17.17 -3.01 9.39
N LEU A 79 -18.22 -3.77 9.74
CA LEU A 79 -18.29 -5.20 9.43
C LEU A 79 -18.32 -5.47 7.92
N PRO A 80 -19.15 -4.80 7.09
CA PRO A 80 -19.14 -5.03 5.64
C PRO A 80 -17.77 -4.75 5.02
N PHE A 81 -17.10 -3.69 5.49
CA PHE A 81 -15.77 -3.34 5.03
C PHE A 81 -14.72 -4.37 5.47
N THR A 82 -14.82 -4.87 6.69
CA THR A 82 -13.96 -5.94 7.22
C THR A 82 -14.14 -7.23 6.42
N ILE A 83 -15.38 -7.62 6.11
CA ILE A 83 -15.67 -8.78 5.25
C ILE A 83 -15.01 -8.57 3.89
N PHE A 84 -15.24 -7.43 3.23
CA PHE A 84 -14.63 -7.13 1.94
C PHE A 84 -13.10 -7.20 1.95
N LEU A 85 -12.47 -6.61 2.98
CA LEU A 85 -11.02 -6.60 3.13
C LEU A 85 -10.47 -8.01 3.28
N LEU A 86 -11.06 -8.81 4.18
CA LEU A 86 -10.59 -10.16 4.46
C LEU A 86 -10.88 -11.10 3.29
N ASP A 87 -12.05 -11.01 2.67
CA ASP A 87 -12.41 -11.85 1.52
C ASP A 87 -11.44 -11.72 0.35
N ARG A 88 -10.91 -10.50 0.16
CA ARG A 88 -9.98 -10.20 -0.93
C ARG A 88 -8.52 -10.54 -0.62
N TYR A 89 -8.08 -10.37 0.62
CA TYR A 89 -6.65 -10.37 0.93
C TYR A 89 -6.21 -11.37 2.00
N TYR A 90 -7.13 -11.92 2.79
CA TYR A 90 -6.77 -12.85 3.84
C TYR A 90 -6.38 -14.21 3.25
N GLN A 91 -5.16 -14.65 3.58
CA GLN A 91 -4.63 -15.97 3.24
C GLN A 91 -4.51 -16.77 4.53
N GLY A 92 -5.44 -17.69 4.75
CA GLY A 92 -5.46 -18.55 5.93
C GLY A 92 -4.59 -19.79 5.75
N ASN A 93 -4.56 -20.65 6.76
CA ASN A 93 -3.74 -21.86 6.72
C ASN A 93 -4.32 -22.93 5.77
N PHE A 94 -5.64 -22.98 5.62
CA PHE A 94 -6.35 -24.01 4.86
C PHE A 94 -7.26 -23.46 3.75
N SER A 95 -7.64 -22.19 3.84
CA SER A 95 -8.51 -21.51 2.88
C SER A 95 -8.21 -20.01 2.88
N ASN A 96 -8.86 -19.29 1.97
CA ASN A 96 -8.69 -17.85 1.82
C ASN A 96 -10.00 -17.12 2.15
N GLY A 97 -9.86 -15.83 2.40
CA GLY A 97 -10.98 -14.92 2.55
C GLY A 97 -11.50 -14.79 3.99
N PHE A 98 -12.67 -14.18 4.11
CA PHE A 98 -13.26 -13.86 5.42
C PHE A 98 -13.57 -15.12 6.24
N ILE A 99 -14.15 -16.15 5.60
CA ILE A 99 -14.47 -17.41 6.28
C ILE A 99 -13.22 -18.10 6.82
N ALA A 100 -12.09 -18.01 6.10
CA ALA A 100 -10.81 -18.53 6.58
C ALA A 100 -10.35 -17.81 7.85
N ALA A 101 -10.44 -16.48 7.89
CA ALA A 101 -10.08 -15.70 9.07
C ALA A 101 -10.93 -16.08 10.29
N ILE A 102 -12.23 -16.34 10.09
CA ILE A 102 -13.12 -16.79 11.16
C ILE A 102 -12.75 -18.19 11.64
N LEU A 103 -12.45 -19.12 10.73
CA LEU A 103 -12.05 -20.49 11.10
C LEU A 103 -10.71 -20.53 11.82
N ASP A 104 -9.74 -19.74 11.36
CA ASP A 104 -8.44 -19.60 12.02
C ASP A 104 -8.62 -19.03 13.44
N ALA A 105 -9.51 -18.04 13.61
CA ALA A 105 -9.81 -17.44 14.90
C ALA A 105 -10.57 -18.38 15.85
N ALA A 106 -11.51 -19.18 15.32
CA ALA A 106 -12.35 -20.07 16.13
C ALA A 106 -11.61 -21.32 16.63
N ASN A 107 -10.63 -21.80 15.86
CA ASN A 107 -9.82 -22.97 16.22
C ASN A 107 -8.54 -22.60 16.98
N GLY A 108 -8.24 -21.31 17.05
CA GLY A 108 -6.98 -20.79 17.55
C GLY A 108 -6.97 -20.56 19.06
N ASN A 109 -5.78 -20.58 19.64
CA ASN A 109 -5.53 -20.06 20.98
C ASN A 109 -5.25 -18.54 20.93
N GLU A 110 -4.87 -17.93 22.05
CA GLU A 110 -4.51 -16.52 22.11
C GLU A 110 -3.45 -16.10 21.08
N ASP A 111 -2.44 -16.94 20.86
CA ASP A 111 -1.36 -16.64 19.93
C ASP A 111 -1.84 -16.66 18.47
N ASP A 112 -2.79 -17.53 18.14
CA ASP A 112 -3.42 -17.57 16.82
C ASP A 112 -4.23 -16.29 16.55
N LEU A 113 -4.97 -15.77 17.53
CA LEU A 113 -5.67 -14.48 17.38
C LEU A 113 -4.69 -13.32 17.18
N LYS A 114 -3.56 -13.30 17.88
CA LYS A 114 -2.50 -12.29 17.67
C LYS A 114 -1.92 -12.38 16.25
N ILE A 115 -1.70 -13.59 15.74
CA ILE A 115 -1.26 -13.81 14.37
C ILE A 115 -2.29 -13.27 13.36
N ILE A 116 -3.58 -13.50 13.61
CA ILE A 116 -4.66 -12.98 12.75
C ILE A 116 -4.66 -11.45 12.75
N PHE A 117 -4.62 -10.79 13.92
CA PHE A 117 -4.55 -9.33 13.97
C PHE A 117 -3.31 -8.77 13.29
N HIS A 118 -2.16 -9.41 13.46
CA HIS A 118 -0.95 -9.04 12.74
C HIS A 118 -1.13 -9.16 11.22
N ARG A 119 -1.67 -10.28 10.72
CA ARG A 119 -2.00 -10.45 9.30
C ARG A 119 -2.94 -9.37 8.78
N ILE A 120 -3.96 -9.01 9.56
CA ILE A 120 -4.90 -7.95 9.19
C ILE A 120 -4.19 -6.59 9.13
N ALA A 121 -3.31 -6.27 10.08
CA ALA A 121 -2.51 -5.05 10.04
C ALA A 121 -1.64 -5.00 8.79
N GLU A 122 -0.98 -6.09 8.40
CA GLU A 122 -0.19 -6.17 7.16
C GLU A 122 -1.05 -6.00 5.89
N ILE A 123 -2.25 -6.58 5.87
CA ILE A 123 -3.23 -6.40 4.79
C ILE A 123 -3.61 -4.92 4.66
N ILE A 124 -3.90 -4.25 5.79
CA ILE A 124 -4.24 -2.82 5.81
C ILE A 124 -3.07 -2.00 5.31
N LYS A 125 -1.84 -2.22 5.80
CA LYS A 125 -0.65 -1.51 5.34
C LYS A 125 -0.45 -1.66 3.84
N THR A 126 -0.51 -2.88 3.33
CA THR A 126 -0.35 -3.15 1.89
C THR A 126 -1.41 -2.43 1.06
N THR A 127 -2.69 -2.57 1.45
CA THR A 127 -3.81 -1.96 0.74
C THR A 127 -3.73 -0.43 0.74
N GLU A 128 -3.37 0.18 1.86
CA GLU A 128 -3.29 1.63 1.99
C GLU A 128 -2.04 2.20 1.32
N ARG A 129 -0.91 1.47 1.35
CA ARG A 129 0.27 1.81 0.54
C ARG A 129 -0.07 1.82 -0.95
N GLU A 130 -0.77 0.81 -1.44
CA GLU A 130 -1.22 0.77 -2.84
C GLU A 130 -2.12 1.97 -3.18
N LYS A 131 -3.12 2.27 -2.34
CA LYS A 131 -4.00 3.44 -2.53
C LYS A 131 -3.22 4.74 -2.54
N TYR A 132 -2.28 4.91 -1.61
CA TYR A 132 -1.44 6.09 -1.53
C TYR A 132 -0.57 6.25 -2.77
N ILE A 133 0.11 5.18 -3.21
CA ILE A 133 0.94 5.15 -4.41
C ILE A 133 0.10 5.54 -5.64
N ASN A 134 -1.04 4.89 -5.82
CA ASN A 134 -1.96 5.18 -6.92
C ASN A 134 -2.49 6.63 -6.86
N GLY A 135 -2.77 7.13 -5.66
CA GLY A 135 -3.14 8.53 -5.42
C GLY A 135 -2.05 9.52 -5.85
N ILE A 136 -0.78 9.22 -5.54
CA ILE A 136 0.35 10.05 -5.97
C ILE A 136 0.49 10.08 -7.50
N PHE A 137 0.35 8.93 -8.15
CA PHE A 137 0.40 8.86 -9.61
C PHE A 137 -0.74 9.63 -10.26
N THR A 138 -1.98 9.36 -9.87
CA THR A 138 -3.18 9.99 -10.44
C THR A 138 -3.23 11.50 -10.18
N ALA A 139 -2.70 11.97 -9.04
CA ALA A 139 -2.65 13.40 -8.73
C ALA A 139 -1.57 14.18 -9.51
N ARG A 140 -0.54 13.49 -10.02
CA ARG A 140 0.65 14.14 -10.63
C ARG A 140 0.77 13.90 -12.13
N ILE A 141 0.22 12.81 -12.64
CA ILE A 141 0.26 12.45 -14.05
C ILE A 141 -1.16 12.49 -14.59
N ASP A 142 -1.43 13.44 -15.48
CA ASP A 142 -2.68 13.47 -16.23
C ASP A 142 -2.69 12.31 -17.23
N ILE A 143 -3.62 11.37 -17.03
CA ILE A 143 -3.76 10.18 -17.87
C ILE A 143 -4.14 10.56 -19.30
N SER A 144 -4.84 11.70 -19.49
CA SER A 144 -5.30 12.19 -20.79
C SER A 144 -4.21 12.89 -21.60
N ASP A 145 -3.13 13.37 -20.96
CA ASP A 145 -2.01 14.00 -21.65
C ASP A 145 -0.99 12.96 -22.14
N TRP A 146 -1.32 12.31 -23.25
CA TRP A 146 -0.48 11.31 -23.89
C TRP A 146 0.95 11.82 -24.17
N HIS A 147 1.07 13.05 -24.67
CA HIS A 147 2.37 13.62 -25.05
C HIS A 147 3.24 13.87 -23.83
N PHE A 148 2.66 14.38 -22.74
CA PHE A 148 3.38 14.54 -21.49
C PHE A 148 3.84 13.21 -20.91
N ARG A 149 3.00 12.18 -20.95
CA ARG A 149 3.37 10.83 -20.51
C ARG A 149 4.50 10.23 -21.36
N CYS A 150 4.51 10.45 -22.68
CA CYS A 150 5.63 10.06 -23.53
C CYS A 150 6.94 10.72 -23.10
N ARG A 151 6.91 12.02 -22.78
CA ARG A 151 8.08 12.76 -22.28
C ARG A 151 8.53 12.27 -20.91
N ILE A 152 7.62 11.80 -20.05
CA ILE A 152 7.98 11.12 -18.80
C ILE A 152 8.73 9.83 -19.10
N ALA A 153 8.20 8.96 -19.95
CA ALA A 153 8.85 7.70 -20.30
C ALA A 153 10.26 7.94 -20.88
N GLU A 154 10.40 8.91 -21.79
CA GLU A 154 11.69 9.30 -22.36
C GLU A 154 12.67 9.81 -21.29
N TYR A 155 12.20 10.64 -20.36
CA TYR A 155 12.99 11.12 -19.24
C TYR A 155 13.48 9.95 -18.36
N LEU A 156 12.61 9.00 -18.05
CA LEU A 156 12.97 7.83 -17.22
C LEU A 156 14.03 6.96 -17.89
N LEU A 157 13.86 6.63 -19.18
CA LEU A 157 14.82 5.84 -19.95
C LEU A 157 16.19 6.52 -20.03
N THR A 158 16.22 7.84 -20.16
CA THR A 158 17.45 8.61 -20.29
C THR A 158 18.17 8.76 -18.94
N LYS A 159 17.44 9.17 -17.90
CA LYS A 159 18.02 9.51 -16.59
C LYS A 159 18.41 8.28 -15.79
N TYR A 160 17.62 7.21 -15.86
CA TYR A 160 17.77 6.01 -15.01
C TYR A 160 18.23 4.80 -15.81
N LYS A 161 18.90 5.01 -16.93
CA LYS A 161 19.39 3.95 -17.83
C LYS A 161 20.13 2.82 -17.09
N SER A 162 20.93 3.17 -16.07
CA SER A 162 21.72 2.20 -15.28
C SER A 162 20.88 1.24 -14.44
N CYS A 163 19.62 1.58 -14.17
CA CYS A 163 18.71 0.80 -13.34
C CYS A 163 17.74 -0.07 -14.16
N LEU A 164 17.80 0.01 -15.50
CA LEU A 164 16.85 -0.63 -16.41
C LEU A 164 17.52 -1.73 -17.24
N THR A 165 16.74 -2.75 -17.60
CA THR A 165 17.23 -3.85 -18.44
C THR A 165 17.39 -3.39 -19.89
N PRO A 166 18.30 -4.00 -20.67
CA PRO A 166 18.46 -3.68 -22.09
C PRO A 166 17.16 -3.83 -22.90
N ALA A 167 16.30 -4.77 -22.53
CA ALA A 167 15.00 -4.97 -23.17
C ALA A 167 14.12 -3.72 -23.08
N ILE A 168 14.01 -3.13 -21.88
CA ILE A 168 13.22 -1.91 -21.63
C ILE A 168 13.84 -0.72 -22.36
N LEU A 169 15.17 -0.61 -22.37
CA LEU A 169 15.88 0.50 -23.03
C LEU A 169 15.70 0.52 -24.56
N ASN A 170 15.40 -0.63 -25.16
CA ASN A 170 15.14 -0.75 -26.59
C ASN A 170 13.67 -0.48 -26.95
N CYS A 171 12.77 -0.35 -25.96
CA CYS A 171 11.39 0.00 -26.22
C CYS A 171 11.26 1.51 -26.52
N PRO A 172 10.48 1.89 -27.55
CA PRO A 172 10.17 3.29 -27.78
C PRO A 172 9.34 3.85 -26.61
N PRO A 173 9.56 5.11 -26.17
CA PRO A 173 8.86 5.71 -25.04
C PRO A 173 7.33 5.58 -25.11
N GLN A 174 6.77 5.65 -26.32
CA GLN A 174 5.33 5.53 -26.60
C GLN A 174 4.76 4.18 -26.17
N GLN A 175 5.55 3.10 -26.18
CA GLN A 175 5.11 1.77 -25.74
C GLN A 175 5.19 1.60 -24.22
N LEU A 176 5.86 2.51 -23.51
CA LEU A 176 6.09 2.43 -22.07
C LEU A 176 5.22 3.38 -21.25
N VAL A 177 4.34 4.13 -21.91
CA VAL A 177 3.51 5.16 -21.29
C VAL A 177 2.56 4.59 -20.22
N ASP A 178 2.07 3.37 -20.41
CA ASP A 178 1.23 2.68 -19.42
C ASP A 178 2.07 1.98 -18.33
N GLU A 179 3.37 1.80 -18.58
CA GLU A 179 4.32 1.15 -17.66
C GLU A 179 5.08 2.14 -16.77
N ILE A 180 4.78 3.44 -16.84
CA ILE A 180 5.44 4.47 -16.02
C ILE A 180 5.41 4.12 -14.52
N PRO A 181 4.28 3.65 -13.93
CA PRO A 181 4.27 3.24 -12.52
C PRO A 181 5.24 2.08 -12.24
N SER A 182 5.26 1.07 -13.10
CA SER A 182 6.15 -0.10 -13.01
C SER A 182 7.62 0.32 -13.08
N LEU A 183 7.97 1.17 -14.04
CA LEU A 183 9.33 1.70 -14.21
C LEU A 183 9.79 2.48 -12.97
N LEU A 184 8.92 3.32 -12.41
CA LEU A 184 9.24 4.09 -11.21
C LEU A 184 9.40 3.20 -9.98
N SER A 185 8.57 2.16 -9.83
CA SER A 185 8.72 1.17 -8.77
C SER A 185 10.09 0.49 -8.81
N ILE A 186 10.56 0.09 -10.00
CA ILE A 186 11.90 -0.48 -10.21
C ILE A 186 12.99 0.53 -9.80
N ILE A 187 12.87 1.79 -10.25
CA ILE A 187 13.85 2.84 -9.95
C ILE A 187 13.92 3.08 -8.44
N ILE A 188 12.78 3.24 -7.77
CA ILE A 188 12.70 3.49 -6.33
C ILE A 188 13.33 2.33 -5.55
N SER A 189 12.97 1.09 -5.90
CA SER A 189 13.50 -0.12 -5.27
C SER A 189 15.02 -0.25 -5.42
N ASN A 190 15.56 0.10 -6.58
CA ASN A 190 17.00 0.08 -6.82
C ASN A 190 17.72 1.19 -6.07
N THR A 191 17.13 2.39 -5.98
CA THR A 191 17.72 3.50 -5.21
C THR A 191 17.69 3.26 -3.70
N SER A 192 16.63 2.67 -3.16
CA SER A 192 16.54 2.33 -1.73
C SER A 192 17.52 1.21 -1.35
N THR A 193 17.68 0.20 -2.22
CA THR A 193 18.66 -0.88 -2.03
C THR A 193 20.09 -0.34 -1.99
N LEU A 194 20.43 0.59 -2.90
CA LEU A 194 21.74 1.24 -2.90
C LEU A 194 21.95 2.10 -1.66
N GLN A 195 20.92 2.81 -1.19
CA GLN A 195 20.98 3.61 0.04
C GLN A 195 21.24 2.73 1.28
N GLN A 196 20.58 1.58 1.37
CA GLN A 196 20.77 0.63 2.48
C GLN A 196 22.19 0.03 2.50
N ILE A 197 22.76 -0.29 1.34
CA ILE A 197 24.14 -0.80 1.25
C ILE A 197 25.15 0.25 1.70
N VAL A 198 24.91 1.52 1.35
CA VAL A 198 25.78 2.64 1.74
C VAL A 198 25.64 2.96 3.24
N ASP A 199 24.43 2.90 3.80
CA ASP A 199 24.16 3.14 5.23
C ASP A 199 24.62 1.95 6.12
N SER A 200 24.94 0.79 5.53
CA SER A 200 25.44 -0.42 6.22
C SER A 200 26.96 -0.60 6.16
N LEU A 201 27.67 0.34 5.52
CA LEU A 201 29.14 0.42 5.45
C LEU A 201 29.66 1.49 6.42
#